data_AF-B3PM10-F1
#
_entry.id   AF-B3PM10-F1
#
_cell.length_a   1.000
_cell.length_b   1.000
_cell.length_c   1.000
_cell.angle_alpha   90.00
_cell.angle_beta   90.00
_cell.angle_gamma   90.00
#
_symmetry.space_group_name_H-M   'P 1'
#
loop_
_entity.id
_entity.type
_entity.pdbx_description
1 polymer ?
#
loop_
_entity_poly.entity_id
_entity_poly.type
_entity_poly.pdbx_seq_one_letter_code
_entity_poly.pdbx_strand_id
1 'polypeptide(L)'
;MKPFNKKLLSSLLIPSVALPLATISAACATSKTRGTQSNIIKQATSQNRIITTLTNFYLDYFYANDIAAANLTEEEKKDPLAALLQKPSSQFYKDMYELFKIYANAQLDKDPQFFSAIRSELINAEIDTSSYKIAPFATPTEDDFKYLMKNSKYIVSDIRLQLQKLILIRLHMLKDREEIRKYANNKDGEDKVKRERLNKLIKDHKGKDKDKKTTEHELHEALDFKDNNVNLIEHLVNNPLLQTWAFTDKRDMQLRRYQSRIHSADEFNKIAEYNPLNSPLYEVNPKAKHPEQLISTGKNENIDLAKLRAYKGLVKASSGSADLSTTLYAIKRQKSSIFGFVDPTTSKVYSQDLFTFGKLLRQEDKAPKAKFKAGVADQLKNKSKTSISNEDIELEGTTQLVEDGKVIGFQKTVTLDSKTYTFLFKVESITYDLTKSNDVTIKFALTVKELEKRAELKFDSLLKNFEDEKESNKYNQSQYPTDVDLFKNDSFDARYIVKLVPSWTEDTKLKRKTLSFRETPWESGSEIKKIANAIAFLDTSNLFKKAVKYFAEIGFKIQERQLDNDVRDILKKEGLI
;
A
#
# COMPACT_ATOMS: atom_id res chain seq x y z
N MET A 1 -9.62 59.38 -46.58
CA MET A 1 -8.14 59.39 -46.43
C MET A 1 -7.78 58.98 -45.01
N LYS A 2 -6.84 58.02 -44.87
CA LYS A 2 -6.23 57.46 -43.63
C LYS A 2 -7.10 56.53 -42.75
N PRO A 3 -6.49 55.50 -42.11
CA PRO A 3 -6.67 54.12 -42.60
C PRO A 3 -7.16 53.12 -41.54
N PHE A 4 -7.74 52.01 -42.02
CA PHE A 4 -8.02 50.82 -41.22
C PHE A 4 -6.73 50.02 -40.97
N ASN A 5 -6.45 49.79 -39.69
CA ASN A 5 -5.27 49.09 -39.20
C ASN A 5 -5.36 47.59 -39.49
N LYS A 6 -4.36 47.06 -40.21
CA LYS A 6 -4.07 45.63 -40.30
C LYS A 6 -3.63 45.11 -38.94
N LYS A 7 -4.38 44.18 -38.34
CA LYS A 7 -3.82 43.18 -37.42
C LYS A 7 -4.06 41.80 -38.02
N LEU A 8 -2.98 41.21 -38.51
CA LEU A 8 -2.88 39.81 -38.86
C LEU A 8 -3.38 38.97 -37.68
N LEU A 9 -4.43 38.19 -37.90
CA LEU A 9 -4.70 36.98 -37.14
C LEU A 9 -3.66 35.94 -37.56
N SER A 10 -2.59 35.79 -36.78
CA SER A 10 -1.84 34.53 -36.76
C SER A 10 -2.72 33.49 -36.09
N SER A 11 -3.34 32.63 -36.90
CA SER A 11 -4.02 31.43 -36.44
C SER A 11 -2.98 30.51 -35.77
N LEU A 12 -2.92 30.58 -34.44
CA LEU A 12 -2.39 29.50 -33.62
C LEU A 12 -3.24 28.26 -33.89
N LEU A 13 -2.77 27.43 -34.82
CA LEU A 13 -3.13 26.03 -34.95
C LEU A 13 -2.82 25.35 -33.61
N ILE A 14 -3.80 25.33 -32.71
CA ILE A 14 -3.81 24.40 -31.59
C ILE A 14 -4.00 23.03 -32.25
N PRO A 15 -3.04 22.09 -32.15
CA PRO A 15 -3.28 20.74 -32.64
C PRO A 15 -4.48 20.20 -31.86
N SER A 16 -5.58 20.00 -32.56
CA SER A 16 -6.73 19.24 -32.11
C SER A 16 -6.22 17.85 -31.80
N VAL A 17 -5.85 17.60 -30.54
CA VAL A 17 -5.62 16.26 -30.03
C VAL A 17 -6.96 15.54 -30.16
N ALA A 18 -7.12 14.80 -31.26
CA ALA A 18 -8.27 13.93 -31.45
C ALA A 18 -8.39 13.06 -30.20
N LEU A 19 -9.53 13.14 -29.52
CA LEU A 19 -9.80 12.29 -28.36
C LEU A 19 -9.72 10.82 -28.82
N PRO A 20 -8.97 9.95 -28.13
CA PRO A 20 -8.87 8.54 -28.51
C PRO A 20 -10.26 7.91 -28.43
N LEU A 21 -10.73 7.37 -29.56
CA LEU A 21 -12.03 6.74 -29.70
C LEU A 21 -11.85 5.27 -30.04
N ALA A 22 -12.42 4.38 -29.24
CA ALA A 22 -12.43 2.95 -29.53
C ALA A 22 -13.53 2.63 -30.55
N THR A 23 -13.15 2.02 -31.68
CA THR A 23 -14.08 1.34 -32.59
C THR A 23 -14.02 -0.16 -32.32
N ILE A 24 -15.12 -0.74 -31.84
CA ILE A 24 -15.23 -2.18 -31.58
C ILE A 24 -16.22 -2.74 -32.60
N SER A 25 -15.69 -3.41 -33.63
CA SER A 25 -16.51 -4.15 -34.61
C SER A 25 -16.43 -5.64 -34.30
N ALA A 26 -17.59 -6.31 -34.25
CA ALA A 26 -17.65 -7.75 -34.10
C ALA A 26 -17.55 -8.44 -35.47
N ALA A 27 -16.62 -9.39 -35.60
CA ALA A 27 -16.73 -10.45 -36.58
C ALA A 27 -17.37 -11.67 -35.88
N CYS A 28 -18.67 -11.62 -35.63
CA CYS A 28 -19.43 -12.79 -35.15
C CYS A 28 -19.69 -13.72 -36.34
N ALA A 29 -18.99 -14.86 -36.39
CA ALA A 29 -19.29 -15.90 -37.37
C ALA A 29 -20.60 -16.61 -36.99
N THR A 30 -21.68 -16.27 -37.69
CA THR A 30 -22.99 -16.87 -37.55
C THR A 30 -23.05 -18.24 -38.23
N SER A 31 -22.45 -19.28 -37.62
CA SER A 31 -22.75 -20.67 -37.97
C SER A 31 -23.68 -21.31 -36.94
N LYS A 32 -24.98 -21.33 -37.26
CA LYS A 32 -26.00 -22.10 -36.55
C LYS A 32 -25.84 -23.58 -36.88
N THR A 33 -25.07 -24.34 -36.08
CA THR A 33 -25.37 -25.74 -35.68
C THR A 33 -24.24 -26.37 -34.83
N ARG A 34 -24.62 -26.88 -33.64
CA ARG A 34 -24.26 -28.15 -32.94
C ARG A 34 -24.11 -27.95 -31.42
N GLY A 35 -25.05 -28.50 -30.63
CA GLY A 35 -24.93 -28.75 -29.18
C GLY A 35 -24.85 -27.52 -28.26
N THR A 36 -25.50 -27.58 -27.09
CA THR A 36 -25.48 -26.51 -26.07
C THR A 36 -24.05 -26.12 -25.67
N GLN A 37 -23.12 -27.07 -25.62
CA GLN A 37 -21.72 -26.83 -25.26
C GLN A 37 -20.92 -26.04 -26.33
N SER A 38 -21.07 -26.32 -27.62
CA SER A 38 -20.36 -25.55 -28.67
C SER A 38 -20.85 -24.10 -28.71
N ASN A 39 -22.14 -23.88 -28.49
CA ASN A 39 -22.71 -22.54 -28.41
C ASN A 39 -22.18 -21.77 -27.20
N ILE A 40 -22.05 -22.40 -26.03
CA ILE A 40 -21.46 -21.80 -24.82
C ILE A 40 -19.99 -21.43 -25.06
N ILE A 41 -19.21 -22.33 -25.67
CA ILE A 41 -17.79 -22.08 -26.00
C ILE A 41 -17.68 -20.90 -26.96
N LYS A 42 -18.45 -20.90 -28.07
CA LYS A 42 -18.46 -19.81 -29.05
C LYS A 42 -18.86 -18.48 -28.42
N GLN A 43 -19.83 -18.48 -27.51
CA GLN A 43 -20.24 -17.27 -26.79
C GLN A 43 -19.12 -16.74 -25.89
N ALA A 44 -18.48 -17.62 -25.09
CA ALA A 44 -17.38 -17.24 -24.21
C ALA A 44 -16.17 -16.71 -25.00
N THR A 45 -15.78 -17.37 -26.10
CA THR A 45 -14.67 -16.90 -26.94
C THR A 45 -15.00 -15.58 -27.66
N SER A 46 -16.28 -15.36 -28.03
CA SER A 46 -16.72 -14.10 -28.65
C SER A 46 -16.68 -12.94 -27.65
N GLN A 47 -17.12 -13.19 -26.42
CA GLN A 47 -17.00 -12.25 -25.32
C GLN A 47 -15.53 -11.92 -25.03
N ASN A 48 -14.66 -12.93 -24.90
CA ASN A 48 -13.23 -12.74 -24.70
C ASN A 48 -12.64 -11.85 -25.80
N ARG A 49 -12.97 -12.12 -27.08
CA ARG A 49 -12.49 -11.31 -28.21
C ARG A 49 -12.90 -9.83 -28.11
N ILE A 50 -14.15 -9.54 -27.75
CA ILE A 50 -14.65 -8.17 -27.58
C ILE A 50 -13.86 -7.44 -26.48
N ILE A 51 -13.66 -8.10 -25.33
CA ILE A 51 -12.92 -7.50 -24.23
C ILE A 51 -11.43 -7.36 -24.59
N THR A 52 -10.83 -8.32 -25.30
CA THR A 52 -9.45 -8.24 -25.80
C THR A 52 -9.27 -7.08 -26.77
N THR A 53 -10.25 -6.79 -27.64
CA THR A 53 -10.20 -5.59 -28.49
C THR A 53 -10.18 -4.31 -27.67
N LEU A 54 -11.01 -4.23 -26.62
CA LEU A 54 -11.05 -3.09 -25.72
C LEU A 54 -9.73 -2.94 -24.92
N THR A 55 -9.19 -4.02 -24.37
CA THR A 55 -7.93 -3.98 -23.62
C THR A 55 -6.76 -3.64 -24.53
N ASN A 56 -6.70 -4.21 -25.74
CA ASN A 56 -5.70 -3.86 -26.75
C ASN A 56 -5.75 -2.36 -27.09
N PHE A 57 -6.95 -1.82 -27.31
CA PHE A 57 -7.10 -0.39 -27.58
C PHE A 57 -6.43 0.48 -26.50
N TYR A 58 -6.65 0.21 -25.21
CA TYR A 58 -5.96 0.97 -24.16
C TYR A 58 -4.45 0.75 -24.16
N LEU A 59 -4.02 -0.51 -24.28
CA LEU A 59 -2.61 -0.88 -24.20
C LEU A 59 -1.78 -0.37 -25.38
N ASP A 60 -2.37 -0.24 -26.57
CA ASP A 60 -1.72 0.35 -27.73
C ASP A 60 -1.30 1.80 -27.47
N TYR A 61 -2.13 2.57 -26.75
CA TYR A 61 -1.77 3.93 -26.34
C TYR A 61 -0.78 3.93 -25.16
N PHE A 62 -0.98 3.07 -24.17
CA PHE A 62 -0.15 3.08 -22.95
C PHE A 62 1.23 2.46 -23.14
N TYR A 63 1.43 1.69 -24.21
CA TYR A 63 2.72 1.14 -24.65
C TYR A 63 3.16 1.65 -26.03
N ALA A 64 2.65 2.82 -26.46
CA ALA A 64 2.95 3.37 -27.78
C ALA A 64 4.46 3.51 -28.06
N ASN A 65 5.27 3.86 -27.05
CA ASN A 65 6.72 3.96 -27.22
C ASN A 65 7.37 2.58 -27.47
N ASP A 66 6.91 1.53 -26.79
CA ASP A 66 7.39 0.16 -27.02
C ASP A 66 7.04 -0.29 -28.44
N ILE A 67 5.81 0.00 -28.90
CA ILE A 67 5.35 -0.34 -30.25
C ILE A 67 6.19 0.39 -31.30
N ALA A 68 6.43 1.69 -31.11
CA ALA A 68 7.24 2.50 -32.02
C ALA A 68 8.69 2.01 -32.10
N ALA A 69 9.27 1.56 -30.98
CA ALA A 69 10.64 1.08 -30.90
C ALA A 69 10.83 -0.35 -31.45
N ALA A 70 9.75 -1.12 -31.62
CA ALA A 70 9.85 -2.56 -31.89
C ALA A 70 10.09 -2.95 -33.35
N ASN A 71 10.17 -2.00 -34.29
CA ASN A 71 10.37 -2.25 -35.73
C ASN A 71 9.51 -3.42 -36.26
N LEU A 72 8.18 -3.29 -36.06
CA LEU A 72 7.23 -4.34 -36.41
C LEU A 72 7.06 -4.47 -37.93
N THR A 73 7.00 -5.71 -38.41
CA THR A 73 6.58 -6.05 -39.78
C THR A 73 5.11 -5.68 -40.02
N GLU A 74 4.68 -5.60 -41.28
CA GLU A 74 3.28 -5.30 -41.63
C GLU A 74 2.27 -6.29 -41.02
N GLU A 75 2.66 -7.56 -40.86
CA GLU A 75 1.80 -8.55 -40.20
C GLU A 75 1.73 -8.31 -38.69
N GLU A 76 2.87 -8.05 -38.06
CA GLU A 76 2.94 -7.75 -36.62
C GLU A 76 2.18 -6.47 -36.25
N LYS A 77 2.07 -5.50 -37.17
CA LYS A 77 1.28 -4.27 -36.98
C LYS A 77 -0.22 -4.54 -36.82
N LYS A 78 -0.74 -5.71 -37.21
CA LYS A 78 -2.15 -6.07 -37.00
C LYS A 78 -2.46 -6.41 -35.55
N ASP A 79 -1.47 -6.87 -34.78
CA ASP A 79 -1.58 -7.15 -33.34
C ASP A 79 -0.23 -6.82 -32.69
N PRO A 80 0.09 -5.52 -32.54
CA PRO A 80 1.42 -5.08 -32.11
C PRO A 80 1.75 -5.59 -30.70
N LEU A 81 0.74 -5.70 -29.83
CA LEU A 81 0.91 -6.24 -28.48
C LEU A 81 1.27 -7.72 -28.48
N ALA A 82 0.69 -8.54 -29.36
CA ALA A 82 1.12 -9.93 -29.52
C ALA A 82 2.57 -10.03 -29.99
N ALA A 83 3.00 -9.15 -30.89
CA ALA A 83 4.38 -9.11 -31.36
C ALA A 83 5.35 -8.68 -30.25
N LEU A 84 4.99 -7.68 -29.43
CA LEU A 84 5.77 -7.27 -28.27
C LEU A 84 5.92 -8.40 -27.23
N LEU A 85 4.90 -9.26 -27.07
CA LEU A 85 4.97 -10.44 -26.19
C LEU A 85 5.95 -11.52 -26.67
N GLN A 86 6.50 -11.40 -27.88
CA GLN A 86 7.58 -12.26 -28.38
C GLN A 86 8.97 -11.60 -28.27
N LYS A 87 9.06 -10.37 -27.73
CA LYS A 87 10.28 -9.57 -27.65
C LYS A 87 10.66 -9.30 -26.18
N PRO A 88 11.55 -10.11 -25.57
CA PRO A 88 11.95 -9.97 -24.16
C PRO A 88 12.56 -8.63 -23.77
N SER A 89 13.09 -7.89 -24.75
CA SER A 89 13.63 -6.55 -24.55
C SER A 89 12.53 -5.50 -24.27
N SER A 90 11.29 -5.71 -24.73
CA SER A 90 10.20 -4.76 -24.55
C SER A 90 9.76 -4.67 -23.08
N GLN A 91 9.33 -3.48 -22.67
CA GLN A 91 8.83 -3.29 -21.32
C GLN A 91 7.46 -3.95 -21.15
N PHE A 92 6.61 -3.93 -22.19
CA PHE A 92 5.34 -4.68 -22.23
C PHE A 92 5.54 -6.17 -21.93
N TYR A 93 6.55 -6.82 -22.53
CA TYR A 93 6.88 -8.21 -22.23
C TYR A 93 7.24 -8.42 -20.77
N LYS A 94 8.19 -7.63 -20.25
CA LYS A 94 8.68 -7.75 -18.86
C LYS A 94 7.54 -7.59 -17.87
N ASP A 95 6.68 -6.63 -18.14
CA ASP A 95 5.52 -6.30 -17.34
C ASP A 95 4.43 -7.37 -17.33
N MET A 96 4.17 -7.97 -18.49
CA MET A 96 3.23 -9.07 -18.65
C MET A 96 3.78 -10.37 -18.06
N TYR A 97 5.07 -10.65 -18.23
CA TYR A 97 5.71 -11.84 -17.67
C TYR A 97 5.80 -11.80 -16.14
N GLU A 98 6.05 -10.63 -15.56
CA GLU A 98 5.99 -10.44 -14.11
C GLU A 98 4.59 -10.79 -13.55
N LEU A 99 3.53 -10.28 -14.19
CA LEU A 99 2.16 -10.60 -13.81
C LEU A 99 1.81 -12.07 -14.07
N PHE A 100 2.36 -12.66 -15.14
CA PHE A 100 2.16 -14.06 -15.48
C PHE A 100 2.69 -14.98 -14.39
N LYS A 101 3.87 -14.72 -13.82
CA LYS A 101 4.40 -15.54 -12.72
C LYS A 101 3.46 -15.56 -11.52
N ILE A 102 2.94 -14.40 -11.13
CA ILE A 102 1.98 -14.28 -10.02
C ILE A 102 0.67 -14.99 -10.36
N TYR A 103 0.16 -14.78 -11.59
CA TYR A 103 -1.05 -15.44 -12.07
C TYR A 103 -0.89 -16.96 -12.08
N ALA A 104 0.22 -17.47 -12.60
CA ALA A 104 0.48 -18.90 -12.70
C ALA A 104 0.51 -19.56 -11.33
N ASN A 105 1.21 -18.95 -10.38
CA ASN A 105 1.24 -19.38 -8.99
C ASN A 105 -0.17 -19.41 -8.37
N ALA A 106 -0.94 -18.33 -8.56
CA ALA A 106 -2.31 -18.24 -8.06
C ALA A 106 -3.27 -19.25 -8.68
N GLN A 107 -3.08 -19.64 -9.95
CA GLN A 107 -3.88 -20.68 -10.58
C GLN A 107 -3.49 -22.07 -10.09
N LEU A 108 -2.18 -22.37 -9.98
CA LEU A 108 -1.70 -23.66 -9.48
C LEU A 108 -2.09 -23.91 -8.02
N ASP A 109 -2.17 -22.86 -7.19
CA ASP A 109 -2.67 -22.97 -5.82
C ASP A 109 -4.16 -23.31 -5.75
N LYS A 110 -4.95 -22.97 -6.77
CA LYS A 110 -6.39 -23.28 -6.87
C LYS A 110 -6.64 -24.63 -7.52
N ASP A 111 -5.95 -24.88 -8.63
CA ASP A 111 -6.02 -26.08 -9.42
C ASP A 111 -4.60 -26.44 -9.92
N PRO A 112 -3.94 -27.44 -9.30
CA PRO A 112 -2.60 -27.82 -9.71
C PRO A 112 -2.51 -28.39 -11.13
N GLN A 113 -3.63 -28.76 -11.75
CA GLN A 113 -3.67 -29.25 -13.13
C GLN A 113 -4.02 -28.16 -14.15
N PHE A 114 -4.29 -26.92 -13.71
CA PHE A 114 -4.79 -25.83 -14.55
C PHE A 114 -4.06 -25.73 -15.90
N PHE A 115 -2.73 -25.61 -15.89
CA PHE A 115 -1.95 -25.45 -17.12
C PHE A 115 -1.85 -26.73 -17.95
N SER A 116 -1.81 -27.90 -17.32
CA SER A 116 -1.85 -29.17 -18.05
C SER A 116 -3.20 -29.39 -18.75
N ALA A 117 -4.30 -28.91 -18.15
CA ALA A 117 -5.65 -29.02 -18.70
C ALA A 117 -5.87 -28.14 -19.93
N ILE A 118 -5.19 -26.98 -20.02
CA ILE A 118 -5.24 -26.07 -21.18
C ILE A 118 -4.86 -26.77 -22.48
N ARG A 119 -4.00 -27.79 -22.42
CA ARG A 119 -3.63 -28.56 -23.61
C ARG A 119 -4.85 -29.13 -24.35
N SER A 120 -5.85 -29.59 -23.61
CA SER A 120 -7.09 -30.12 -24.19
C SER A 120 -7.90 -29.02 -24.89
N GLU A 121 -7.97 -27.81 -24.30
CA GLU A 121 -8.62 -26.66 -24.94
C GLU A 121 -7.93 -26.28 -26.25
N LEU A 122 -6.59 -26.29 -26.26
CA LEU A 122 -5.80 -25.96 -27.45
C LEU A 122 -5.98 -26.98 -28.58
N ILE A 123 -6.00 -28.29 -28.26
CA ILE A 123 -6.27 -29.36 -29.23
C ILE A 123 -7.67 -29.19 -29.84
N ASN A 124 -8.67 -28.90 -29.00
CA ASN A 124 -10.04 -28.66 -29.47
C ASN A 124 -10.17 -27.41 -30.35
N ALA A 125 -9.26 -26.44 -30.19
CA ALA A 125 -9.14 -25.26 -31.05
C ALA A 125 -8.24 -25.48 -32.28
N GLU A 126 -7.84 -26.72 -32.57
CA GLU A 126 -6.97 -27.11 -33.70
C GLU A 126 -5.58 -26.44 -33.67
N ILE A 127 -5.06 -26.15 -32.48
CA ILE A 127 -3.73 -25.55 -32.28
C ILE A 127 -2.70 -26.65 -32.03
N ASP A 128 -1.54 -26.58 -32.70
CA ASP A 128 -0.45 -27.54 -32.49
C ASP A 128 0.11 -27.45 -31.05
N THR A 129 -0.03 -28.52 -30.27
CA THR A 129 0.46 -28.64 -28.89
C THR A 129 1.77 -29.44 -28.76
N SER A 130 2.46 -29.72 -29.87
CA SER A 130 3.72 -30.48 -29.87
C SER A 130 4.79 -29.88 -28.94
N SER A 131 4.82 -28.55 -28.82
CA SER A 131 5.71 -27.78 -27.97
C SER A 131 5.14 -27.43 -26.57
N TYR A 132 3.85 -27.69 -26.32
CA TYR A 132 3.19 -27.36 -25.05
C TYR A 132 2.94 -28.62 -24.22
N LYS A 133 3.90 -28.93 -23.31
CA LYS A 133 3.91 -30.16 -22.51
C LYS A 133 4.13 -29.89 -21.02
N ILE A 134 3.30 -29.05 -20.44
CA ILE A 134 3.37 -28.73 -19.00
C ILE A 134 2.84 -29.93 -18.19
N ALA A 135 3.65 -30.40 -17.24
CA ALA A 135 3.24 -31.45 -16.30
C ALA A 135 2.28 -30.90 -15.23
N PRO A 136 1.42 -31.75 -14.64
CA PRO A 136 0.66 -31.36 -13.44
C PRO A 136 1.58 -30.78 -12.36
N PHE A 137 1.09 -29.80 -11.60
CA PHE A 137 1.82 -29.08 -10.54
C PHE A 137 3.01 -28.23 -11.01
N ALA A 138 3.40 -28.29 -12.29
CA ALA A 138 4.56 -27.56 -12.79
C ALA A 138 4.22 -26.10 -13.11
N THR A 139 5.08 -25.18 -12.67
CA THR A 139 5.05 -23.79 -13.08
C THR A 139 5.44 -23.66 -14.56
N PRO A 140 4.65 -22.96 -15.39
CA PRO A 140 5.00 -22.74 -16.80
C PRO A 140 6.34 -22.03 -16.97
N THR A 141 7.08 -22.43 -18.00
CA THR A 141 8.34 -21.78 -18.40
C THR A 141 8.11 -20.48 -19.17
N GLU A 142 9.19 -19.76 -19.48
CA GLU A 142 9.14 -18.58 -20.34
C GLU A 142 8.65 -18.90 -21.77
N ASP A 143 9.02 -20.06 -22.31
CA ASP A 143 8.56 -20.49 -23.63
C ASP A 143 7.08 -20.88 -23.61
N ASP A 144 6.62 -21.52 -22.53
CA ASP A 144 5.20 -21.76 -22.29
C ASP A 144 4.42 -20.45 -22.22
N PHE A 145 4.97 -19.43 -21.54
CA PHE A 145 4.38 -18.10 -21.51
C PHE A 145 4.19 -17.53 -22.92
N LYS A 146 5.25 -17.51 -23.75
CA LYS A 146 5.19 -17.01 -25.13
C LYS A 146 4.16 -17.77 -25.96
N TYR A 147 4.12 -19.10 -25.80
CA TYR A 147 3.16 -19.96 -26.47
C TYR A 147 1.72 -19.63 -26.05
N LEU A 148 1.46 -19.51 -24.75
CA LEU A 148 0.14 -19.15 -24.20
C LEU A 148 -0.29 -17.76 -24.67
N MET A 149 0.61 -16.77 -24.70
CA MET A 149 0.30 -15.41 -25.15
C MET A 149 -0.11 -15.35 -26.63
N LYS A 150 0.44 -16.25 -27.45
CA LYS A 150 0.10 -16.36 -28.88
C LYS A 150 -1.27 -17.03 -29.09
N ASN A 151 -1.56 -18.06 -28.31
CA ASN A 151 -2.61 -19.03 -28.60
C ASN A 151 -3.87 -18.92 -27.71
N SER A 152 -3.79 -18.31 -26.52
CA SER A 152 -4.91 -18.32 -25.56
C SER A 152 -6.17 -17.60 -26.04
N LYS A 153 -6.04 -16.66 -27.00
CA LYS A 153 -7.16 -15.90 -27.56
C LYS A 153 -8.20 -16.75 -28.30
N TYR A 154 -7.88 -18.00 -28.61
CA TYR A 154 -8.75 -18.93 -29.33
C TYR A 154 -9.48 -19.91 -28.41
N ILE A 155 -9.19 -19.91 -27.10
CA ILE A 155 -9.76 -20.82 -26.13
C ILE A 155 -10.58 -20.06 -25.07
N VAL A 156 -11.34 -20.79 -24.25
CA VAL A 156 -12.17 -20.18 -23.20
C VAL A 156 -11.27 -19.62 -22.09
N SER A 157 -10.22 -20.35 -21.74
CA SER A 157 -9.19 -19.95 -20.78
C SER A 157 -8.20 -18.94 -21.40
N ASP A 158 -8.70 -17.78 -21.83
CA ASP A 158 -7.88 -16.73 -22.43
C ASP A 158 -6.97 -16.03 -21.39
N ILE A 159 -5.81 -16.63 -21.15
CA ILE A 159 -4.80 -16.13 -20.20
C ILE A 159 -4.29 -14.74 -20.63
N ARG A 160 -4.06 -14.50 -21.92
CA ARG A 160 -3.63 -13.19 -22.42
C ARG A 160 -4.61 -12.12 -21.97
N LEU A 161 -5.91 -12.33 -22.14
CA LEU A 161 -6.93 -11.38 -21.69
C LEU A 161 -6.86 -11.16 -20.17
N GLN A 162 -6.69 -12.21 -19.36
CA GLN A 162 -6.58 -12.06 -17.90
C GLN A 162 -5.37 -11.19 -17.52
N LEU A 163 -4.22 -11.42 -18.14
CA LEU A 163 -3.02 -10.60 -17.90
C LEU A 163 -3.20 -9.16 -18.38
N GLN A 164 -3.88 -8.95 -19.51
CA GLN A 164 -4.21 -7.62 -20.00
C GLN A 164 -5.13 -6.84 -19.05
N LYS A 165 -6.08 -7.52 -18.39
CA LYS A 165 -6.89 -6.89 -17.33
C LYS A 165 -6.00 -6.47 -16.15
N LEU A 166 -5.11 -7.35 -15.70
CA LEU A 166 -4.21 -7.10 -14.57
C LEU A 166 -3.24 -5.93 -14.83
N ILE A 167 -2.65 -5.85 -16.03
CA ILE A 167 -1.73 -4.76 -16.38
C ILE A 167 -2.45 -3.42 -16.49
N LEU A 168 -3.70 -3.40 -16.97
CA LEU A 168 -4.52 -2.18 -17.00
C LEU A 168 -4.90 -1.71 -15.58
N ILE A 169 -5.22 -2.65 -14.67
CA ILE A 169 -5.40 -2.32 -13.25
C ILE A 169 -4.14 -1.69 -12.68
N ARG A 170 -2.97 -2.28 -12.95
CA ARG A 170 -1.69 -1.76 -12.46
C ARG A 170 -1.38 -0.37 -13.01
N LEU A 171 -1.58 -0.15 -14.31
CA LEU A 171 -1.41 1.16 -14.95
C LEU A 171 -2.34 2.21 -14.34
N HIS A 172 -3.60 1.85 -14.06
CA HIS A 172 -4.52 2.72 -13.34
C HIS A 172 -4.03 3.06 -11.93
N MET A 173 -3.53 2.08 -11.17
CA MET A 173 -3.04 2.30 -9.80
C MET A 173 -1.76 3.13 -9.73
N LEU A 174 -0.83 2.91 -10.67
CA LEU A 174 0.54 3.42 -10.56
C LEU A 174 0.90 4.55 -11.51
N LYS A 175 0.21 4.67 -12.66
CA LYS A 175 0.54 5.64 -13.73
C LYS A 175 2.05 5.74 -13.99
N ASP A 176 2.74 4.60 -13.96
CA ASP A 176 4.20 4.46 -14.01
C ASP A 176 4.78 4.70 -15.41
N ARG A 177 3.93 4.67 -16.43
CA ARG A 177 4.24 4.99 -17.83
C ARG A 177 4.01 6.47 -18.17
N GLU A 178 4.85 7.05 -19.02
CA GLU A 178 4.68 8.44 -19.46
C GLU A 178 3.46 8.59 -20.37
N GLU A 179 3.18 7.56 -21.17
CA GLU A 179 2.09 7.54 -22.13
C GLU A 179 0.73 7.74 -21.47
N ILE A 180 0.45 7.04 -20.36
CA ILE A 180 -0.80 7.25 -19.61
C ILE A 180 -0.81 8.60 -18.90
N ARG A 181 0.33 9.07 -18.36
CA ARG A 181 0.42 10.38 -17.66
C ARG A 181 0.07 11.54 -18.59
N LYS A 182 0.41 11.46 -19.88
CA LYS A 182 0.03 12.46 -20.90
C LYS A 182 -1.49 12.70 -20.95
N TYR A 183 -2.29 11.64 -20.77
CA TYR A 183 -3.75 11.74 -20.78
C TYR A 183 -4.30 12.03 -19.38
N ALA A 184 -3.76 11.38 -18.35
CA ALA A 184 -4.23 11.51 -16.97
C ALA A 184 -3.98 12.88 -16.34
N ASN A 185 -2.86 13.54 -16.65
CA ASN A 185 -2.43 14.74 -15.93
C ASN A 185 -2.81 16.04 -16.66
N ASN A 186 -3.17 17.07 -15.90
CA ASN A 186 -3.42 18.43 -16.37
C ASN A 186 -2.10 19.18 -16.63
N LYS A 187 -2.20 20.47 -17.00
CA LYS A 187 -1.03 21.31 -17.30
C LYS A 187 -0.10 21.51 -16.09
N ASP A 188 -0.62 21.36 -14.87
CA ASP A 188 0.11 21.51 -13.61
C ASP A 188 0.73 20.18 -13.13
N GLY A 189 0.59 19.12 -13.93
CA GLY A 189 1.07 17.77 -13.62
C GLY A 189 0.18 17.00 -12.65
N GLU A 190 -1.04 17.46 -12.38
CA GLU A 190 -1.97 16.83 -11.44
C GLU A 190 -2.96 15.92 -12.15
N ASP A 191 -3.38 14.85 -11.49
CA ASP A 191 -4.45 13.98 -11.97
C ASP A 191 -5.76 14.76 -12.22
N LYS A 192 -6.21 14.81 -13.48
CA LYS A 192 -7.40 15.55 -13.91
C LYS A 192 -8.66 15.06 -13.19
N VAL A 193 -8.83 13.74 -13.10
CA VAL A 193 -10.04 13.12 -12.53
C VAL A 193 -10.12 13.42 -11.04
N LYS A 194 -9.00 13.29 -10.31
CA LYS A 194 -8.97 13.61 -8.88
C LYS A 194 -9.19 15.08 -8.61
N ARG A 195 -8.61 15.97 -9.43
CA ARG A 195 -8.83 17.42 -9.34
C ARG A 195 -10.28 17.80 -9.61
N GLU A 196 -10.89 17.25 -10.66
CA GLU A 196 -12.31 17.47 -10.97
C GLU A 196 -13.23 16.95 -9.87
N ARG A 197 -12.93 15.79 -9.29
CA ARG A 197 -13.69 15.23 -8.16
C ARG A 197 -13.63 16.16 -6.94
N LEU A 198 -12.45 16.65 -6.57
CA LEU A 198 -12.31 17.61 -5.47
C LEU A 198 -13.08 18.90 -5.75
N ASN A 199 -12.98 19.45 -6.95
CA ASN A 199 -13.71 20.66 -7.34
C ASN A 199 -15.23 20.48 -7.23
N LYS A 200 -15.75 19.30 -7.60
CA LYS A 200 -17.16 18.95 -7.43
C LYS A 200 -17.54 18.90 -5.94
N LEU A 201 -16.74 18.21 -5.12
CA LEU A 201 -16.98 18.12 -3.68
C LEU A 201 -17.00 19.52 -3.03
N ILE A 202 -16.08 20.41 -3.40
CA ILE A 202 -16.06 21.80 -2.91
C ILE A 202 -17.35 22.54 -3.29
N LYS A 203 -17.84 22.40 -4.53
CA LYS A 203 -19.09 23.04 -4.98
C LYS A 203 -20.28 22.52 -4.20
N ASP A 204 -20.38 21.21 -4.01
CA ASP A 204 -21.49 20.57 -3.31
C ASP A 204 -21.54 21.01 -1.82
N HIS A 205 -20.40 21.28 -1.19
CA HIS A 205 -20.31 21.78 0.20
C HIS A 205 -20.62 23.28 0.32
N LYS A 206 -20.53 24.08 -0.75
CA LYS A 206 -20.92 25.50 -0.69
C LYS A 206 -22.43 25.71 -0.54
N GLY A 207 -23.25 24.67 -0.74
CA GLY A 207 -24.72 24.74 -0.75
C GLY A 207 -25.45 24.14 0.47
N LYS A 208 -24.78 23.43 1.40
CA LYS A 208 -25.38 22.79 2.57
C LYS A 208 -24.40 22.80 3.76
N ASP A 209 -24.90 23.03 4.98
CA ASP A 209 -24.20 23.08 6.29
C ASP A 209 -22.66 23.16 6.27
N LYS A 210 -22.14 24.35 6.56
CA LYS A 210 -20.72 24.71 6.47
C LYS A 210 -19.77 23.91 7.37
N ASP A 211 -20.28 23.15 8.33
CA ASP A 211 -19.48 22.65 9.46
C ASP A 211 -19.12 21.15 9.39
N LYS A 212 -19.53 20.40 8.35
CA LYS A 212 -19.20 18.97 8.25
C LYS A 212 -18.72 18.55 6.87
N LYS A 213 -17.40 18.46 6.70
CA LYS A 213 -16.80 17.81 5.52
C LYS A 213 -17.14 16.33 5.53
N THR A 214 -17.52 15.79 4.38
CA THR A 214 -17.66 14.33 4.21
C THR A 214 -16.29 13.66 4.27
N THR A 215 -16.22 12.39 4.67
CA THR A 215 -14.97 11.60 4.66
C THR A 215 -14.32 11.56 3.28
N GLU A 216 -15.13 11.55 2.21
CA GLU A 216 -14.64 11.62 0.84
C GLU A 216 -13.96 12.96 0.54
N HIS A 217 -14.55 14.09 0.97
CA HIS A 217 -13.94 15.40 0.83
C HIS A 217 -12.61 15.49 1.59
N GLU A 218 -12.56 15.02 2.83
CA GLU A 218 -11.32 15.01 3.62
C GLU A 218 -10.22 14.10 3.02
N LEU A 219 -10.61 13.01 2.36
CA LEU A 219 -9.70 12.14 1.64
C LEU A 219 -9.12 12.87 0.42
N HIS A 220 -9.96 13.44 -0.43
CA HIS A 220 -9.49 14.15 -1.63
C HIS A 220 -8.62 15.37 -1.33
N GLU A 221 -8.85 16.07 -0.21
CA GLU A 221 -7.95 17.14 0.25
C GLU A 221 -6.59 16.61 0.72
N ALA A 222 -6.55 15.39 1.26
CA ALA A 222 -5.38 14.74 1.82
C ALA A 222 -4.49 14.06 0.75
N LEU A 223 -5.00 13.82 -0.46
CA LEU A 223 -4.24 13.23 -1.56
C LEU A 223 -3.27 14.25 -2.20
N ASP A 224 -2.11 13.77 -2.63
CA ASP A 224 -1.27 14.47 -3.60
C ASP A 224 -1.65 14.03 -5.01
N PHE A 225 -2.22 14.94 -5.80
CA PHE A 225 -2.64 14.65 -7.16
C PHE A 225 -1.48 14.59 -8.15
N LYS A 226 -0.28 15.03 -7.76
CA LYS A 226 0.94 14.92 -8.59
C LYS A 226 1.61 13.56 -8.46
N ASP A 227 1.31 12.81 -7.41
CA ASP A 227 1.86 11.48 -7.20
C ASP A 227 1.31 10.49 -8.24
N ASN A 228 2.21 9.71 -8.83
CA ASN A 228 1.87 8.70 -9.83
C ASN A 228 0.96 7.61 -9.25
N ASN A 229 1.17 7.26 -7.97
CA ASN A 229 0.45 6.23 -7.24
C ASN A 229 -0.79 6.76 -6.47
N VAL A 230 -1.29 7.96 -6.78
CA VAL A 230 -2.45 8.56 -6.09
C VAL A 230 -3.67 7.65 -6.07
N ASN A 231 -3.91 6.88 -7.14
CA ASN A 231 -5.01 5.94 -7.24
C ASN A 231 -4.82 4.73 -6.32
N LEU A 232 -3.59 4.25 -6.16
CA LEU A 232 -3.25 3.20 -5.20
C LEU A 232 -3.43 3.68 -3.76
N ILE A 233 -2.98 4.90 -3.44
CA ILE A 233 -3.14 5.51 -2.11
C ILE A 233 -4.63 5.63 -1.75
N GLU A 234 -5.42 6.20 -2.66
CA GLU A 234 -6.89 6.29 -2.48
C GLU A 234 -7.52 4.90 -2.31
N HIS A 235 -7.08 3.91 -3.09
CA HIS A 235 -7.57 2.54 -2.97
C HIS A 235 -7.31 1.95 -1.58
N LEU A 236 -6.09 2.09 -1.05
CA LEU A 236 -5.71 1.55 0.26
C LEU A 236 -6.41 2.25 1.43
N VAL A 237 -6.70 3.55 1.33
CA VAL A 237 -7.49 4.23 2.37
C VAL A 237 -8.94 3.75 2.37
N ASN A 238 -9.53 3.57 1.18
CA ASN A 238 -10.92 3.11 1.05
C ASN A 238 -11.07 1.61 1.28
N ASN A 239 -10.02 0.82 1.04
CA ASN A 239 -10.00 -0.63 1.16
C ASN A 239 -8.73 -1.06 1.91
N PRO A 240 -8.66 -0.83 3.23
CA PRO A 240 -7.46 -1.11 4.00
C PRO A 240 -7.14 -2.61 4.01
N LEU A 241 -5.86 -2.95 3.85
CA LEU A 241 -5.39 -4.33 3.72
C LEU A 241 -4.33 -4.67 4.77
N LEU A 242 -4.33 -5.93 5.19
CA LEU A 242 -3.29 -6.52 6.04
C LEU A 242 -2.70 -7.73 5.32
N GLN A 243 -1.37 -7.87 5.33
CA GLN A 243 -0.74 -9.17 5.12
C GLN A 243 -0.62 -9.86 6.48
N THR A 244 -1.06 -11.13 6.57
CA THR A 244 -1.24 -11.77 7.89
C THR A 244 -0.66 -13.17 7.96
N TRP A 245 -0.10 -13.48 9.13
CA TRP A 245 0.24 -14.81 9.59
C TRP A 245 -0.56 -15.05 10.86
N ALA A 246 -1.47 -16.03 10.86
CA ALA A 246 -2.44 -16.19 11.93
C ALA A 246 -2.89 -17.64 12.11
N PHE A 247 -3.00 -18.07 13.37
CA PHE A 247 -3.63 -19.33 13.75
C PHE A 247 -4.28 -19.21 15.13
N THR A 248 -5.26 -20.07 15.38
CA THR A 248 -5.87 -20.21 16.70
C THR A 248 -5.69 -21.64 17.17
N ASP A 249 -5.16 -21.83 18.38
CA ASP A 249 -5.04 -23.13 19.03
C ASP A 249 -5.98 -23.19 20.24
N LYS A 250 -7.05 -23.99 20.13
CA LYS A 250 -8.10 -24.15 21.15
C LYS A 250 -7.99 -25.45 21.95
N ARG A 251 -6.89 -26.20 21.79
CA ARG A 251 -6.64 -27.42 22.59
C ARG A 251 -6.39 -27.04 24.06
N ASP A 252 -6.37 -27.98 24.99
CA ASP A 252 -6.09 -27.65 26.40
C ASP A 252 -4.71 -27.00 26.56
N MET A 253 -4.73 -25.69 26.86
CA MET A 253 -3.55 -24.84 26.92
C MET A 253 -3.01 -24.64 28.33
N GLN A 254 -3.59 -25.25 29.37
CA GLN A 254 -3.20 -24.98 30.77
C GLN A 254 -1.71 -25.26 31.03
N LEU A 255 -1.17 -26.34 30.45
CA LEU A 255 0.25 -26.71 30.59
C LEU A 255 1.19 -25.90 29.68
N ARG A 256 0.64 -25.20 28.68
CA ARG A 256 1.42 -24.47 27.68
C ARG A 256 1.29 -22.96 27.81
N ARG A 257 0.44 -22.47 28.71
CA ARG A 257 0.17 -21.04 28.91
C ARG A 257 1.43 -20.21 29.06
N TYR A 258 2.47 -20.71 29.72
CA TYR A 258 3.74 -19.99 29.87
C TYR A 258 4.52 -19.80 28.56
N GLN A 259 4.20 -20.56 27.52
CA GLN A 259 4.77 -20.42 26.16
C GLN A 259 4.06 -19.34 25.33
N SER A 260 2.99 -18.72 25.85
CA SER A 260 2.20 -17.73 25.10
C SER A 260 2.91 -16.39 24.92
N ARG A 261 3.90 -16.09 25.76
CA ARG A 261 4.67 -14.86 25.72
C ARG A 261 5.77 -14.98 24.70
N ILE A 262 5.70 -14.15 23.67
CA ILE A 262 6.65 -14.16 22.58
C ILE A 262 7.21 -12.77 22.31
N HIS A 263 8.44 -12.72 21.82
CA HIS A 263 9.02 -11.51 21.27
C HIS A 263 9.78 -11.78 19.97
N SER A 264 9.79 -13.01 19.46
CA SER A 264 10.55 -13.40 18.27
C SER A 264 9.78 -14.31 17.31
N ALA A 265 10.24 -14.36 16.06
CA ALA A 265 9.68 -15.26 15.04
C ALA A 265 9.88 -16.74 15.39
N ASP A 266 10.99 -17.09 16.05
CA ASP A 266 11.26 -18.48 16.45
C ASP A 266 10.28 -18.96 17.53
N GLU A 267 9.96 -18.11 18.51
CA GLU A 267 8.94 -18.43 19.51
C GLU A 267 7.55 -18.54 18.88
N PHE A 268 7.18 -17.62 18.00
CA PHE A 268 5.94 -17.72 17.23
C PHE A 268 5.86 -19.03 16.45
N ASN A 269 6.93 -19.40 15.75
CA ASN A 269 7.00 -20.63 14.97
C ASN A 269 6.93 -21.88 15.85
N LYS A 270 7.59 -21.89 17.02
CA LYS A 270 7.49 -23.02 17.98
C LYS A 270 6.06 -23.27 18.42
N ILE A 271 5.27 -22.21 18.66
CA ILE A 271 3.85 -22.36 18.98
C ILE A 271 3.08 -22.87 17.76
N ALA A 272 3.35 -22.31 16.58
CA ALA A 272 2.67 -22.66 15.33
C ALA A 272 2.95 -24.10 14.86
N GLU A 273 4.14 -24.64 15.14
CA GLU A 273 4.57 -26.00 14.79
C GLU A 273 3.96 -27.08 15.66
N TYR A 274 3.42 -26.72 16.82
CA TYR A 274 3.01 -27.70 17.81
C TYR A 274 1.90 -28.61 17.30
N ASN A 275 2.25 -29.90 17.19
CA ASN A 275 1.34 -30.99 16.90
C ASN A 275 1.46 -32.06 17.99
N PRO A 276 0.44 -32.24 18.85
CA PRO A 276 0.43 -33.27 19.90
C PRO A 276 0.10 -34.67 19.35
N LEU A 277 -0.35 -34.79 18.10
CA LEU A 277 -0.68 -36.07 17.50
C LEU A 277 0.60 -36.73 16.96
N ASN A 278 0.83 -37.99 17.32
CA ASN A 278 1.91 -38.83 16.76
C ASN A 278 1.74 -39.14 15.26
N SER A 279 0.69 -38.62 14.63
CA SER A 279 0.47 -38.72 13.19
C SER A 279 1.01 -37.47 12.48
N PRO A 280 1.74 -37.60 11.36
CA PRO A 280 2.17 -36.46 10.57
C PRO A 280 0.94 -35.72 10.02
N LEU A 281 0.63 -34.55 10.59
CA LEU A 281 -0.24 -33.58 9.95
C LEU A 281 0.61 -32.86 8.90
N TYR A 282 0.39 -33.20 7.63
CA TYR A 282 1.00 -32.45 6.53
C TYR A 282 0.53 -30.99 6.62
N GLU A 283 1.49 -30.06 6.70
CA GLU A 283 1.29 -28.61 6.66
C GLU A 283 0.50 -27.96 7.81
N VAL A 284 0.77 -28.32 9.08
CA VAL A 284 0.30 -27.50 10.21
C VAL A 284 0.88 -26.09 10.09
N ASN A 285 0.00 -25.10 9.90
CA ASN A 285 0.33 -23.68 9.80
C ASN A 285 1.46 -23.40 8.78
N PRO A 286 1.18 -23.49 7.46
CA PRO A 286 2.21 -23.42 6.44
C PRO A 286 2.89 -22.05 6.37
N LYS A 287 4.12 -22.04 5.85
CA LYS A 287 4.84 -20.83 5.47
C LYS A 287 4.28 -20.26 4.16
N ALA A 288 4.71 -19.06 3.79
CA ALA A 288 4.37 -18.52 2.48
C ALA A 288 4.97 -19.38 1.36
N LYS A 289 4.14 -19.87 0.44
CA LYS A 289 4.60 -20.64 -0.73
C LYS A 289 5.38 -19.77 -1.74
N HIS A 290 5.01 -18.50 -1.81
CA HIS A 290 5.52 -17.51 -2.78
C HIS A 290 6.19 -16.35 -2.04
N PRO A 291 7.41 -16.54 -1.47
CA PRO A 291 8.07 -15.55 -0.63
C PRO A 291 8.41 -14.25 -1.38
N GLU A 292 8.55 -14.31 -2.71
CA GLU A 292 8.76 -13.15 -3.55
C GLU A 292 7.57 -12.16 -3.55
N GLN A 293 6.40 -12.56 -3.03
CA GLN A 293 5.18 -11.74 -2.92
C GLN A 293 4.99 -11.13 -1.52
N LEU A 294 5.89 -11.39 -0.57
CA LEU A 294 5.81 -10.86 0.80
C LEU A 294 6.20 -9.39 0.90
N ILE A 295 5.36 -8.55 1.48
CA ILE A 295 5.60 -7.11 1.54
C ILE A 295 6.60 -6.81 2.67
N SER A 296 7.53 -5.90 2.39
CA SER A 296 8.62 -5.58 3.31
C SER A 296 8.13 -4.96 4.62
N THR A 297 8.86 -5.24 5.71
CA THR A 297 8.72 -4.63 7.03
C THR A 297 9.82 -3.60 7.28
N GLY A 298 9.78 -2.92 8.43
CA GLY A 298 10.83 -1.97 8.82
C GLY A 298 12.21 -2.62 8.90
N LYS A 299 13.26 -1.81 8.68
CA LYS A 299 14.66 -2.25 8.59
C LYS A 299 15.15 -2.98 9.86
N ASN A 300 14.64 -2.58 11.02
CA ASN A 300 15.04 -3.15 12.31
C ASN A 300 14.23 -4.39 12.70
N GLU A 301 13.20 -4.76 11.93
CA GLU A 301 12.33 -5.87 12.29
C GLU A 301 13.10 -7.20 12.29
N ASN A 302 14.08 -7.38 11.40
CA ASN A 302 14.97 -8.55 11.37
C ASN A 302 14.26 -9.92 11.41
N ILE A 303 12.98 -9.97 11.01
CA ILE A 303 12.20 -11.21 10.88
C ILE A 303 12.19 -11.63 9.41
N ASP A 304 12.63 -12.86 9.15
CA ASP A 304 12.49 -13.48 7.84
C ASP A 304 11.06 -13.97 7.65
N LEU A 305 10.22 -13.13 7.03
CA LEU A 305 8.80 -13.43 6.78
C LEU A 305 8.59 -14.67 5.90
N ALA A 306 9.58 -15.07 5.09
CA ALA A 306 9.50 -16.29 4.29
C ALA A 306 9.55 -17.55 5.18
N LYS A 307 10.16 -17.45 6.36
CA LYS A 307 10.24 -18.55 7.35
C LYS A 307 9.11 -18.53 8.36
N LEU A 308 8.36 -17.44 8.47
CA LEU A 308 7.26 -17.32 9.42
C LEU A 308 6.08 -18.21 9.00
N ARG A 309 5.56 -18.99 9.96
CA ARG A 309 4.47 -19.95 9.77
C ARG A 309 3.09 -19.32 9.86
N ALA A 310 2.07 -20.10 9.55
CA ALA A 310 0.66 -19.70 9.58
C ALA A 310 0.29 -18.60 8.58
N TYR A 311 0.96 -18.52 7.42
CA TYR A 311 0.67 -17.51 6.41
C TYR A 311 -0.79 -17.60 5.92
N LYS A 312 -1.50 -16.46 5.89
CA LYS A 312 -2.89 -16.35 5.41
C LYS A 312 -3.05 -15.43 4.20
N GLY A 313 -1.97 -14.83 3.71
CA GLY A 313 -2.03 -13.91 2.58
C GLY A 313 -2.53 -12.51 2.96
N LEU A 314 -2.99 -11.79 1.93
CA LEU A 314 -3.62 -10.49 2.08
C LEU A 314 -5.09 -10.64 2.42
N VAL A 315 -5.53 -9.93 3.46
CA VAL A 315 -6.92 -9.90 3.91
C VAL A 315 -7.40 -8.45 4.03
N LYS A 316 -8.70 -8.23 3.83
CA LYS A 316 -9.31 -6.94 4.13
C LYS A 316 -9.23 -6.69 5.63
N ALA A 317 -8.75 -5.51 6.01
CA ALA A 317 -8.77 -5.10 7.40
C ALA A 317 -10.22 -4.75 7.79
N SER A 318 -10.81 -5.50 8.71
CA SER A 318 -12.02 -5.04 9.41
C SER A 318 -11.68 -3.80 10.23
N SER A 319 -12.66 -2.91 10.47
CA SER A 319 -12.48 -1.75 11.35
C SER A 319 -12.04 -2.20 12.75
N GLY A 320 -10.74 -2.16 13.01
CA GLY A 320 -10.15 -2.52 14.29
C GLY A 320 -10.07 -1.34 15.26
N SER A 321 -9.75 -1.64 16.51
CA SER A 321 -9.34 -0.64 17.50
C SER A 321 -7.81 -0.47 17.50
N ALA A 322 -7.32 0.56 18.21
CA ALA A 322 -5.89 0.84 18.38
C ALA A 322 -5.11 0.88 17.05
N ASP A 323 -3.99 0.18 16.97
CA ASP A 323 -3.09 0.17 15.80
C ASP A 323 -3.73 -0.44 14.55
N LEU A 324 -4.76 -1.28 14.73
CA LEU A 324 -5.53 -1.90 13.64
C LEU A 324 -6.63 -0.99 13.10
N SER A 325 -6.82 0.22 13.66
CA SER A 325 -7.78 1.18 13.12
C SER A 325 -7.33 1.69 11.74
N THR A 326 -8.24 1.68 10.78
CA THR A 326 -7.94 1.99 9.37
C THR A 326 -8.70 3.19 8.83
N THR A 327 -9.34 3.98 9.71
CA THR A 327 -10.01 5.21 9.31
C THR A 327 -8.99 6.25 8.82
N LEU A 328 -9.42 7.18 7.96
CA LEU A 328 -8.57 8.30 7.53
C LEU A 328 -8.02 9.09 8.73
N TYR A 329 -8.85 9.28 9.77
CA TYR A 329 -8.43 9.93 11.01
C TYR A 329 -7.31 9.15 11.71
N ALA A 330 -7.43 7.83 11.82
CA ALA A 330 -6.39 6.98 12.41
C ALA A 330 -5.08 7.04 11.59
N ILE A 331 -5.18 6.96 10.26
CA ILE A 331 -4.03 7.06 9.35
C ILE A 331 -3.32 8.41 9.51
N LYS A 332 -4.05 9.53 9.57
CA LYS A 332 -3.48 10.88 9.79
C LYS A 332 -2.75 11.02 11.12
N ARG A 333 -3.07 10.20 12.12
CA ARG A 333 -2.43 10.20 13.45
C ARG A 333 -1.34 9.14 13.60
N GLN A 334 -1.21 8.24 12.64
CA GLN A 334 -0.24 7.16 12.67
C GLN A 334 1.18 7.73 12.47
N LYS A 335 2.06 7.50 13.44
CA LYS A 335 3.43 8.08 13.44
C LYS A 335 4.44 7.30 12.59
N SER A 336 4.21 6.00 12.39
CA SER A 336 5.06 5.11 11.60
C SER A 336 4.24 3.95 11.03
N SER A 337 4.79 3.18 10.08
CA SER A 337 4.14 1.96 9.59
C SER A 337 3.90 0.94 10.71
N ILE A 338 2.83 0.15 10.58
CA ILE A 338 2.41 -0.84 11.58
C ILE A 338 2.69 -2.24 11.06
N PHE A 339 3.57 -2.96 11.73
CA PHE A 339 3.84 -4.37 11.56
C PHE A 339 4.30 -4.96 12.90
N GLY A 340 4.24 -6.29 13.05
CA GLY A 340 4.64 -6.97 14.28
C GLY A 340 3.60 -7.97 14.80
N PHE A 341 3.83 -8.47 16.02
CA PHE A 341 2.92 -9.37 16.73
C PHE A 341 1.74 -8.61 17.30
N VAL A 342 0.55 -9.19 17.21
CA VAL A 342 -0.68 -8.58 17.72
C VAL A 342 -0.96 -9.11 19.12
N ASP A 343 -1.16 -8.21 20.08
CA ASP A 343 -1.76 -8.56 21.36
C ASP A 343 -3.27 -8.80 21.14
N PRO A 344 -3.75 -10.04 21.32
CA PRO A 344 -5.15 -10.37 21.03
C PRO A 344 -6.13 -9.69 21.99
N THR A 345 -5.67 -9.22 23.16
CA THR A 345 -6.50 -8.54 24.17
C THR A 345 -6.69 -7.07 23.82
N THR A 346 -5.60 -6.38 23.44
CA THR A 346 -5.62 -4.91 23.24
C THR A 346 -5.69 -4.48 21.78
N SER A 347 -5.46 -5.40 20.83
CA SER A 347 -5.28 -5.09 19.39
C SER A 347 -4.10 -4.16 19.09
N LYS A 348 -3.17 -3.98 20.04
CA LYS A 348 -1.89 -3.30 19.78
C LYS A 348 -0.94 -4.21 19.02
N VAL A 349 -0.06 -3.61 18.23
CA VAL A 349 0.89 -4.34 17.38
C VAL A 349 2.30 -4.00 17.80
N TYR A 350 3.07 -5.01 18.19
CA TYR A 350 4.42 -4.86 18.72
C TYR A 350 5.46 -5.38 17.72
N SER A 351 6.25 -4.46 17.17
CA SER A 351 7.43 -4.74 16.35
C SER A 351 8.66 -4.97 17.24
N GLN A 352 9.77 -5.42 16.64
CA GLN A 352 11.04 -5.54 17.36
C GLN A 352 11.53 -4.21 17.92
N ASP A 353 11.25 -3.10 17.24
CA ASP A 353 11.56 -1.75 17.72
C ASP A 353 10.80 -1.41 19.00
N LEU A 354 9.53 -1.81 19.11
CA LEU A 354 8.75 -1.57 20.33
C LEU A 354 9.24 -2.42 21.51
N PHE A 355 9.65 -3.67 21.29
CA PHE A 355 10.28 -4.48 22.33
C PHE A 355 11.62 -3.90 22.76
N THR A 356 12.43 -3.43 21.81
CA THR A 356 13.71 -2.77 22.07
C THR A 356 13.50 -1.49 22.88
N PHE A 357 12.50 -0.68 22.52
CA PHE A 357 12.13 0.49 23.31
C PHE A 357 11.73 0.11 24.74
N GLY A 358 10.92 -0.94 24.92
CA GLY A 358 10.58 -1.48 26.24
C GLY A 358 11.80 -1.94 27.06
N LYS A 359 12.82 -2.53 26.44
CA LYS A 359 14.09 -2.89 27.09
C LYS A 359 14.88 -1.66 27.52
N LEU A 360 15.00 -0.67 26.63
CA LEU A 360 15.69 0.60 26.89
C LEU A 360 15.05 1.36 28.07
N LEU A 361 13.71 1.43 28.13
CA LEU A 361 13.00 2.05 29.25
C LEU A 361 13.21 1.30 30.57
N ARG A 362 13.29 -0.03 30.55
CA ARG A 362 13.59 -0.84 31.75
C ARG A 362 15.02 -0.63 32.24
N GLN A 363 15.98 -0.48 31.33
CA GLN A 363 17.39 -0.24 31.65
C GLN A 363 17.60 1.10 32.34
N GLU A 364 16.95 2.16 31.85
CA GLU A 364 17.06 3.49 32.44
C GLU A 364 16.18 3.66 33.71
N ASP A 365 15.07 2.91 33.82
CA ASP A 365 14.05 2.87 34.90
C ASP A 365 13.32 4.19 35.19
N LYS A 366 14.03 5.33 35.12
CA LYS A 366 13.59 6.64 35.60
C LYS A 366 13.84 7.74 34.57
N ALA A 367 12.92 8.71 34.56
CA ALA A 367 13.09 9.95 33.83
C ALA A 367 14.26 10.78 34.39
N PRO A 368 15.05 11.46 33.53
CA PRO A 368 16.02 12.42 34.02
C PRO A 368 15.30 13.62 34.66
N LYS A 369 15.96 14.26 35.63
CA LYS A 369 15.39 15.35 36.41
C LYS A 369 15.48 16.67 35.64
N ALA A 370 14.40 17.42 35.59
CA ALA A 370 14.42 18.77 35.06
C ALA A 370 14.99 19.75 36.10
N LYS A 371 15.69 20.78 35.61
CA LYS A 371 16.24 21.88 36.42
C LYS A 371 16.13 23.19 35.66
N PHE A 372 16.16 24.31 36.39
CA PHE A 372 16.38 25.60 35.75
C PHE A 372 17.87 25.77 35.44
N LYS A 373 18.16 26.37 34.29
CA LYS A 373 19.51 26.84 34.00
C LYS A 373 19.93 27.89 35.05
N ALA A 374 21.21 27.93 35.37
CA ALA A 374 21.75 28.82 36.39
C ALA A 374 21.27 30.27 36.21
N GLY A 375 20.73 30.86 37.30
CA GLY A 375 20.22 32.24 37.33
C GLY A 375 18.79 32.44 36.83
N VAL A 376 18.19 31.49 36.10
CA VAL A 376 16.81 31.63 35.60
C VAL A 376 15.81 31.68 36.74
N ALA A 377 15.95 30.80 37.74
CA ALA A 377 15.05 30.76 38.90
C ALA A 377 15.03 32.11 39.64
N ASP A 378 16.18 32.75 39.80
CA ASP A 378 16.29 34.06 40.46
C ASP A 378 15.68 35.18 39.60
N GLN A 379 15.86 35.12 38.28
CA GLN A 379 15.24 36.05 37.31
C GLN A 379 13.70 35.94 37.28
N LEU A 380 13.15 34.75 37.55
CA LEU A 380 11.70 34.55 37.68
C LEU A 380 11.21 35.10 39.02
N LYS A 381 11.91 34.83 40.12
CA LYS A 381 11.58 35.34 41.47
C LYS A 381 11.59 36.86 41.56
N ASN A 382 12.59 37.51 40.95
CA ASN A 382 12.73 38.97 40.95
C ASN A 382 11.92 39.66 39.82
N LYS A 383 11.17 38.89 39.01
CA LYS A 383 10.35 39.35 37.88
C LYS A 383 11.13 40.02 36.74
N SER A 384 12.46 39.83 36.65
CA SER A 384 13.24 40.29 35.49
C SER A 384 13.00 39.43 34.25
N LYS A 385 12.45 38.23 34.43
CA LYS A 385 12.00 37.33 33.37
C LYS A 385 10.55 36.91 33.61
N THR A 386 9.73 36.95 32.56
CA THR A 386 8.28 36.71 32.63
C THR A 386 7.80 35.52 31.79
N SER A 387 8.70 34.91 31.01
CA SER A 387 8.41 33.73 30.20
C SER A 387 9.53 32.70 30.30
N ILE A 388 9.16 31.43 30.15
CA ILE A 388 10.08 30.29 30.24
C ILE A 388 10.07 29.60 28.87
N SER A 389 11.26 29.37 28.32
CA SER A 389 11.46 28.64 27.07
C SER A 389 12.30 27.38 27.29
N ASN A 390 12.50 26.58 26.24
CA ASN A 390 13.35 25.38 26.30
C ASN A 390 14.80 25.71 26.69
N GLU A 391 15.30 26.90 26.35
CA GLU A 391 16.68 27.34 26.63
C GLU A 391 16.93 27.59 28.12
N ASP A 392 15.86 27.76 28.89
CA ASP A 392 15.86 28.03 30.32
C ASP A 392 15.88 26.76 31.18
N ILE A 393 15.72 25.61 30.53
CA ILE A 393 15.60 24.31 31.17
C ILE A 393 16.87 23.50 30.91
N GLU A 394 17.30 22.77 31.92
CA GLU A 394 18.30 21.71 31.83
C GLU A 394 17.65 20.37 32.21
N LEU A 395 18.12 19.30 31.58
CA LEU A 395 17.66 17.94 31.86
C LEU A 395 18.88 17.09 32.22
N GLU A 396 18.90 16.56 33.44
CA GLU A 396 20.10 15.97 34.03
C GLU A 396 20.66 14.80 33.18
N GLY A 397 21.98 14.80 32.95
CA GLY A 397 22.64 13.73 32.19
C GLY A 397 22.31 13.72 30.69
N THR A 398 21.83 14.84 30.15
CA THR A 398 21.52 15.01 28.72
C THR A 398 22.29 16.19 28.13
N THR A 399 22.37 16.26 26.80
CA THR A 399 22.88 17.42 26.06
C THR A 399 21.74 18.10 25.32
N GLN A 400 21.85 19.42 25.09
CA GLN A 400 20.84 20.16 24.34
C GLN A 400 20.83 19.73 22.87
N LEU A 401 19.62 19.55 22.33
CA LEU A 401 19.38 19.34 20.91
C LEU A 401 19.02 20.70 20.28
N VAL A 402 19.84 21.15 19.34
CA VAL A 402 19.71 22.46 18.69
C VAL A 402 19.43 22.27 17.20
N GLU A 403 18.35 22.88 16.70
CA GLU A 403 18.02 22.97 15.28
C GLU A 403 17.78 24.45 14.92
N ASP A 404 18.35 24.92 13.81
CA ASP A 404 18.27 26.31 13.36
C ASP A 404 18.59 27.36 14.44
N GLY A 405 19.57 27.03 15.30
CA GLY A 405 20.02 27.89 16.40
C GLY A 405 19.09 27.95 17.60
N LYS A 406 18.03 27.13 17.64
CA LYS A 406 17.07 27.06 18.76
C LYS A 406 17.15 25.72 19.48
N VAL A 407 17.05 25.74 20.80
CA VAL A 407 16.96 24.51 21.61
C VAL A 407 15.57 23.90 21.43
N ILE A 408 15.52 22.75 20.76
CA ILE A 408 14.27 22.03 20.47
C ILE A 408 14.01 20.85 21.44
N GLY A 409 15.00 20.50 22.26
CA GLY A 409 14.88 19.43 23.25
C GLY A 409 16.24 19.03 23.80
N PHE A 410 16.33 17.79 24.28
CA PHE A 410 17.53 17.22 24.88
C PHE A 410 17.78 15.82 24.35
N GLN A 411 19.02 15.35 24.44
CA GLN A 411 19.41 14.02 23.99
C GLN A 411 20.40 13.33 24.93
N LYS A 412 20.33 12.00 24.98
CA LYS A 412 21.24 11.15 25.75
C LYS A 412 21.54 9.87 24.96
N THR A 413 22.77 9.40 25.06
CA THR A 413 23.18 8.14 24.45
C THR A 413 23.09 6.99 25.45
N VAL A 414 22.52 5.86 25.04
CA VAL A 414 22.34 4.65 25.85
C VAL A 414 22.78 3.43 25.04
N THR A 415 23.52 2.50 25.64
CA THR A 415 23.95 1.26 24.99
C THR A 415 23.12 0.08 25.49
N LEU A 416 22.55 -0.71 24.56
CA LEU A 416 21.82 -1.95 24.82
C LEU A 416 22.32 -3.01 23.84
N ASP A 417 22.67 -4.21 24.34
CA ASP A 417 23.12 -5.34 23.52
C ASP A 417 24.23 -4.98 22.50
N SER A 418 25.24 -4.22 22.96
CA SER A 418 26.36 -3.71 22.14
C SER A 418 25.97 -2.77 20.99
N LYS A 419 24.72 -2.28 20.95
CA LYS A 419 24.27 -1.23 20.05
C LYS A 419 24.02 0.06 20.82
N THR A 420 24.33 1.18 20.19
CA THR A 420 24.17 2.51 20.76
C THR A 420 22.90 3.15 20.22
N TYR A 421 22.07 3.67 21.13
CA TYR A 421 20.79 4.32 20.87
C TYR A 421 20.81 5.75 21.38
N THR A 422 20.09 6.63 20.71
CA THR A 422 19.97 8.05 21.08
C THR A 422 18.56 8.33 21.58
N PHE A 423 18.42 8.56 22.87
CA PHE A 423 17.19 9.05 23.48
C PHE A 423 17.02 10.52 23.14
N LEU A 424 15.85 10.89 22.64
CA LEU A 424 15.46 12.24 22.32
C LEU A 424 14.30 12.65 23.22
N PHE A 425 14.53 13.67 24.06
CA PHE A 425 13.55 14.25 24.97
C PHE A 425 13.08 15.59 24.40
N LYS A 426 11.97 15.57 23.67
CA LYS A 426 11.40 16.79 23.09
C LYS A 426 10.46 17.46 24.09
N VAL A 427 10.60 18.77 24.29
CA VAL A 427 9.64 19.55 25.09
C VAL A 427 8.38 19.76 24.26
N GLU A 428 7.24 19.22 24.71
CA GLU A 428 5.95 19.42 24.05
C GLU A 428 5.28 20.70 24.53
N SER A 429 5.38 21.01 25.83
CA SER A 429 4.80 22.22 26.42
C SER A 429 5.44 22.54 27.76
N ILE A 430 5.54 23.83 28.06
CA ILE A 430 5.87 24.35 29.39
C ILE A 430 4.65 25.11 29.88
N THR A 431 4.08 24.69 31.01
CA THR A 431 2.90 25.32 31.61
C THR A 431 3.23 25.77 33.03
N TYR A 432 2.89 27.02 33.35
CA TYR A 432 3.20 27.63 34.63
C TYR A 432 2.13 28.65 35.04
N ASP A 433 1.94 28.81 36.34
CA ASP A 433 1.18 29.92 36.94
C ASP A 433 2.05 30.63 37.99
N LEU A 434 2.79 31.64 37.52
CA LEU A 434 3.69 32.48 38.32
C LEU A 434 2.94 33.40 39.29
N THR A 435 1.61 33.43 39.24
CA THR A 435 0.78 34.29 40.12
C THR A 435 0.19 33.53 41.30
N LYS A 436 0.00 32.21 41.16
CA LYS A 436 -0.65 31.38 42.19
C LYS A 436 0.26 30.37 42.87
N SER A 437 1.11 29.69 42.11
CA SER A 437 1.84 28.51 42.62
C SER A 437 3.35 28.61 42.46
N ASN A 438 3.85 29.40 41.50
CA ASN A 438 5.25 29.40 41.07
C ASN A 438 5.74 28.02 40.60
N ASP A 439 4.82 27.10 40.31
CA ASP A 439 5.12 25.78 39.82
C ASP A 439 5.22 25.80 38.30
N VAL A 440 6.19 25.04 37.78
CA VAL A 440 6.42 24.90 36.36
C VAL A 440 6.37 23.42 36.00
N THR A 441 5.39 23.07 35.17
CA THR A 441 5.23 21.71 34.63
C THR A 441 5.76 21.69 33.20
N ILE A 442 6.66 20.74 32.94
CA ILE A 442 7.29 20.55 31.64
C ILE A 442 6.87 19.18 31.12
N LYS A 443 6.22 19.16 29.96
CA LYS A 443 5.79 17.92 29.30
C LYS A 443 6.84 17.50 28.29
N PHE A 444 7.35 16.28 28.44
CA PHE A 444 8.34 15.69 27.56
C PHE A 444 7.74 14.55 26.73
N ALA A 445 8.15 14.47 25.46
CA ALA A 445 8.02 13.29 24.63
C ALA A 445 9.40 12.65 24.45
N LEU A 446 9.57 11.46 25.02
CA LEU A 446 10.75 10.61 24.84
C LEU A 446 10.55 9.69 23.62
N THR A 447 11.49 9.76 22.69
CA THR A 447 11.61 8.83 21.56
C THR A 447 13.05 8.33 21.46
N VAL A 448 13.29 7.30 20.64
CA VAL A 448 14.65 6.83 20.32
C VAL A 448 14.87 7.01 18.82
N LYS A 449 15.93 7.73 18.45
CA LYS A 449 16.19 8.16 17.06
C LYS A 449 16.24 6.98 16.08
N GLU A 450 16.82 5.87 16.50
CA GLU A 450 17.07 4.70 15.68
C GLU A 450 15.86 3.76 15.56
N LEU A 451 14.79 4.00 16.34
CA LEU A 451 13.58 3.16 16.39
C LEU A 451 12.40 3.84 15.67
N GLU A 452 11.34 3.08 15.41
CA GLU A 452 10.06 3.60 14.90
C GLU A 452 9.54 4.82 15.68
N LYS A 453 9.06 5.85 14.97
CA LYS A 453 8.50 7.09 15.55
C LYS A 453 7.31 6.88 16.50
N ARG A 454 6.65 5.71 16.46
CA ARG A 454 5.56 5.36 17.40
C ARG A 454 6.05 4.81 18.74
N ALA A 455 7.33 4.46 18.86
CA ALA A 455 7.99 4.14 20.11
C ALA A 455 8.24 5.43 20.91
N GLU A 456 7.16 5.96 21.49
CA GLU A 456 7.16 7.22 22.23
C GLU A 456 6.57 7.02 23.62
N LEU A 457 7.21 7.61 24.63
CA LEU A 457 6.71 7.76 26.00
C LEU A 457 6.52 9.24 26.31
N LYS A 458 5.39 9.59 26.92
CA LYS A 458 5.13 10.94 27.44
C LYS A 458 5.23 10.94 28.96
N PHE A 459 5.92 11.93 29.51
CA PHE A 459 6.03 12.13 30.95
C PHE A 459 6.13 13.62 31.29
N ASP A 460 5.76 13.94 32.52
CA ASP A 460 5.79 15.30 33.03
C ASP A 460 6.90 15.41 34.10
N SER A 461 7.63 16.52 34.09
CA SER A 461 8.50 16.95 35.18
C SER A 461 7.91 18.19 35.85
N LEU A 462 8.04 18.27 37.17
CA LEU A 462 7.48 19.36 37.97
C LEU A 462 8.57 20.06 38.79
N LEU A 463 8.79 21.34 38.49
CA LEU A 463 9.65 22.24 39.26
C LEU A 463 8.76 23.02 40.22
N LYS A 464 8.85 22.71 41.52
CA LYS A 464 7.98 23.32 42.54
C LYS A 464 8.60 24.58 43.08
N ASN A 465 7.87 25.69 43.09
CA ASN A 465 8.32 26.97 43.64
C ASN A 465 9.73 27.39 43.17
N PHE A 466 10.01 27.24 41.88
CA PHE A 466 11.33 27.48 41.27
C PHE A 466 12.50 26.64 41.83
N GLU A 467 12.21 25.51 42.48
CA GLU A 467 13.22 24.53 42.89
C GLU A 467 13.34 23.41 41.85
N ASP A 468 14.55 22.86 41.77
CA ASP A 468 14.86 21.69 40.95
C ASP A 468 14.01 20.47 41.34
N GLU A 469 13.77 19.59 40.36
CA GLU A 469 13.09 18.34 40.61
C GLU A 469 13.92 17.45 41.57
N LYS A 470 13.36 17.12 42.74
CA LYS A 470 14.07 16.37 43.79
C LYS A 470 14.07 14.87 43.53
N GLU A 471 12.97 14.32 42.99
CA GLU A 471 12.78 12.89 42.73
C GLU A 471 12.51 12.63 41.25
N SER A 472 13.13 11.58 40.71
CA SER A 472 12.86 11.14 39.35
C SER A 472 11.65 10.22 39.31
N ASN A 473 10.73 10.50 38.39
CA ASN A 473 9.60 9.62 38.12
C ASN A 473 10.05 8.34 37.42
N LYS A 474 9.57 7.18 37.89
CA LYS A 474 9.76 5.92 37.16
C LYS A 474 8.95 5.93 35.87
N TYR A 475 9.52 5.36 34.81
CA TYR A 475 8.77 5.16 33.58
C TYR A 475 7.63 4.16 33.78
N ASN A 476 6.49 4.39 33.15
CA ASN A 476 5.41 3.41 33.14
C ASN A 476 5.73 2.25 32.18
N GLN A 477 6.49 1.28 32.67
CA GLN A 477 6.94 0.12 31.89
C GLN A 477 5.80 -0.79 31.42
N SER A 478 4.63 -0.77 32.10
CA SER A 478 3.48 -1.62 31.74
C SER A 478 2.92 -1.33 30.34
N GLN A 479 3.12 -0.11 29.83
CA GLN A 479 2.64 0.29 28.51
C GLN A 479 3.59 -0.15 27.37
N TYR A 480 4.82 -0.54 27.69
CA TYR A 480 5.90 -0.87 26.77
C TYR A 480 6.49 -2.25 27.11
N PRO A 481 5.73 -3.32 26.85
CA PRO A 481 6.16 -4.67 27.16
C PRO A 481 7.37 -5.09 26.31
N THR A 482 8.13 -6.06 26.81
CA THR A 482 9.26 -6.71 26.12
C THR A 482 8.84 -7.93 25.30
N ASP A 483 7.58 -8.34 25.45
CA ASP A 483 6.97 -9.55 24.91
C ASP A 483 5.46 -9.33 24.77
N VAL A 484 4.78 -10.16 23.98
CA VAL A 484 3.33 -10.16 23.80
C VAL A 484 2.78 -11.50 24.26
N ASP A 485 1.74 -11.45 25.09
CA ASP A 485 0.98 -12.63 25.50
C ASP A 485 -0.09 -12.97 24.46
N LEU A 486 0.08 -14.08 23.74
CA LEU A 486 -0.86 -14.57 22.73
C LEU A 486 -2.04 -15.35 23.31
N PHE A 487 -2.09 -15.55 24.63
CA PHE A 487 -3.15 -16.30 25.27
C PHE A 487 -4.39 -15.42 25.52
N LYS A 488 -5.54 -15.86 25.01
CA LYS A 488 -6.83 -15.20 25.21
C LYS A 488 -7.95 -16.23 25.22
N ASN A 489 -8.86 -16.10 26.19
CA ASN A 489 -10.06 -16.94 26.31
C ASN A 489 -9.75 -18.44 26.20
N ASP A 490 -8.78 -18.92 27.00
CA ASP A 490 -8.35 -20.32 27.03
C ASP A 490 -7.80 -20.88 25.70
N SER A 491 -7.33 -19.99 24.82
CA SER A 491 -6.75 -20.35 23.53
C SER A 491 -5.51 -19.50 23.21
N PHE A 492 -4.64 -19.98 22.33
CA PHE A 492 -3.69 -19.10 21.65
C PHE A 492 -4.36 -18.46 20.45
N ASP A 493 -4.37 -17.14 20.40
CA ASP A 493 -4.79 -16.34 19.25
C ASP A 493 -3.57 -15.58 18.72
N ALA A 494 -2.78 -16.30 17.91
CA ALA A 494 -1.45 -15.86 17.49
C ALA A 494 -1.55 -15.16 16.14
N ARG A 495 -1.08 -13.91 16.08
CA ARG A 495 -1.06 -13.12 14.84
C ARG A 495 0.21 -12.30 14.70
N TYR A 496 0.78 -12.32 13.50
CA TYR A 496 1.73 -11.34 13.02
C TYR A 496 1.15 -10.66 11.78
N ILE A 497 1.30 -9.35 11.67
CA ILE A 497 0.70 -8.59 10.56
C ILE A 497 1.66 -7.57 9.95
N VAL A 498 1.36 -7.19 8.71
CA VAL A 498 1.88 -5.99 8.04
C VAL A 498 0.69 -5.19 7.54
N LYS A 499 0.48 -3.98 8.07
CA LYS A 499 -0.65 -3.11 7.71
C LYS A 499 -0.27 -2.21 6.54
N LEU A 500 -0.99 -2.35 5.44
CA LEU A 500 -0.72 -1.64 4.19
C LEU A 500 -1.55 -0.37 4.13
N VAL A 501 -0.97 0.74 4.60
CA VAL A 501 -1.59 2.06 4.56
C VAL A 501 -0.56 3.13 4.19
N PRO A 502 -0.95 4.22 3.53
CA PRO A 502 -0.06 5.36 3.34
C PRO A 502 0.31 6.02 4.68
N SER A 503 1.42 6.75 4.69
CA SER A 503 1.82 7.65 5.77
C SER A 503 1.25 9.06 5.56
N TRP A 504 1.09 9.81 6.65
CA TRP A 504 0.69 11.22 6.62
C TRP A 504 1.91 12.12 6.82
N THR A 505 2.58 12.43 5.71
CA THR A 505 3.89 13.08 5.71
C THR A 505 3.79 14.51 5.22
N GLU A 506 4.61 15.40 5.77
CA GLU A 506 4.75 16.75 5.26
C GLU A 506 5.42 16.73 3.88
N ASP A 507 4.75 17.32 2.91
CA ASP A 507 5.34 17.55 1.61
C ASP A 507 6.08 18.89 1.63
N THR A 508 7.40 18.83 1.59
CA THR A 508 8.28 19.99 1.55
C THR A 508 8.01 20.91 0.36
N LYS A 509 7.49 20.37 -0.75
CA LYS A 509 7.13 21.16 -1.94
C LYS A 509 5.78 21.85 -1.80
N LEU A 510 4.79 21.19 -1.20
CA LEU A 510 3.44 21.72 -1.04
C LEU A 510 3.22 22.46 0.30
N LYS A 511 4.20 22.43 1.21
CA LYS A 511 4.12 22.97 2.59
C LYS A 511 2.85 22.55 3.32
N ARG A 512 2.41 21.32 3.07
CA ARG A 512 1.23 20.71 3.69
C ARG A 512 1.47 19.21 3.84
N LYS A 513 0.77 18.58 4.79
CA LYS A 513 0.79 17.13 4.91
C LYS A 513 -0.11 16.50 3.84
N THR A 514 0.37 15.41 3.24
CA THR A 514 -0.36 14.60 2.26
C THR A 514 -0.19 13.12 2.58
N LEU A 515 -1.12 12.30 2.11
CA LEU A 515 -1.00 10.85 2.13
C LEU A 515 0.04 10.45 1.09
N SER A 516 1.07 9.71 1.50
CA SER A 516 2.11 9.21 0.59
C SER A 516 2.67 7.87 1.08
N PHE A 517 3.59 7.26 0.32
CA PHE A 517 4.38 6.12 0.80
C PHE A 517 5.75 6.53 1.35
N ARG A 518 6.04 7.83 1.44
CA ARG A 518 7.30 8.31 2.03
C ARG A 518 7.42 7.87 3.49
N GLU A 519 8.63 7.58 3.94
CA GLU A 519 8.88 7.10 5.31
C GLU A 519 8.17 5.76 5.65
N THR A 520 7.76 4.98 4.65
CA THR A 520 7.24 3.63 4.85
C THR A 520 8.26 2.59 4.36
N PRO A 521 8.22 1.34 4.84
CA PRO A 521 9.05 0.26 4.29
C PRO A 521 8.87 0.03 2.78
N TRP A 522 7.74 0.43 2.23
CA TRP A 522 7.35 0.26 0.83
C TRP A 522 7.44 1.57 0.03
N GLU A 523 8.31 2.50 0.41
CA GLU A 523 8.54 3.75 -0.34
C GLU A 523 9.12 3.51 -1.75
N SER A 524 9.84 2.41 -1.95
CA SER A 524 10.49 2.13 -3.23
C SER A 524 9.49 1.75 -4.33
N GLY A 525 9.79 2.15 -5.58
CA GLY A 525 8.93 1.82 -6.73
C GLY A 525 8.69 0.31 -6.91
N SER A 526 9.66 -0.54 -6.57
CA SER A 526 9.51 -2.00 -6.60
C SER A 526 8.51 -2.51 -5.57
N GLU A 527 8.56 -2.02 -4.33
CA GLU A 527 7.61 -2.42 -3.28
C GLU A 527 6.20 -1.87 -3.55
N ILE A 528 6.10 -0.64 -4.07
CA ILE A 528 4.82 -0.07 -4.51
C ILE A 528 4.22 -0.93 -5.63
N LYS A 529 5.04 -1.36 -6.61
CA LYS A 529 4.61 -2.25 -7.69
C LYS A 529 4.14 -3.60 -7.16
N LYS A 530 4.87 -4.16 -6.20
CA LYS A 530 4.52 -5.41 -5.51
C LYS A 530 3.15 -5.33 -4.81
N ILE A 531 2.90 -4.24 -4.09
CA ILE A 531 1.59 -3.97 -3.46
C ILE A 531 0.50 -3.87 -4.53
N ALA A 532 0.70 -3.08 -5.59
CA ALA A 532 -0.29 -2.92 -6.66
C ALA A 532 -0.63 -4.25 -7.34
N ASN A 533 0.39 -5.07 -7.66
CA ASN A 533 0.19 -6.39 -8.23
C ASN A 533 -0.66 -7.25 -7.29
N ALA A 534 -0.29 -7.32 -6.01
CA ALA A 534 -1.00 -8.15 -5.04
C ALA A 534 -2.48 -7.73 -4.90
N ILE A 535 -2.78 -6.43 -4.93
CA ILE A 535 -4.15 -5.90 -4.93
C ILE A 535 -4.90 -6.26 -6.21
N ALA A 536 -4.25 -6.19 -7.38
CA ALA A 536 -4.87 -6.51 -8.66
C ALA A 536 -5.45 -7.94 -8.71
N PHE A 537 -4.84 -8.88 -7.97
CA PHE A 537 -5.33 -10.26 -7.86
C PHE A 537 -6.43 -10.48 -6.81
N LEU A 538 -6.59 -9.58 -5.83
CA LEU A 538 -7.62 -9.73 -4.79
C LEU A 538 -9.05 -9.50 -5.31
N ASP A 539 -9.22 -8.57 -6.26
CA ASP A 539 -10.52 -8.20 -6.80
C ASP A 539 -10.41 -7.74 -8.26
N THR A 540 -9.86 -8.61 -9.13
CA THR A 540 -9.55 -8.29 -10.52
C THR A 540 -10.77 -7.74 -11.28
N SER A 541 -11.96 -8.31 -11.08
CA SER A 541 -13.17 -7.89 -11.80
C SER A 541 -13.55 -6.45 -11.47
N ASN A 542 -13.70 -6.10 -10.18
CA ASN A 542 -14.12 -4.74 -9.81
C ASN A 542 -13.03 -3.71 -10.07
N LEU A 543 -11.76 -4.08 -9.87
CA LEU A 543 -10.63 -3.20 -10.16
C LEU A 543 -10.48 -2.91 -11.65
N PHE A 544 -10.72 -3.91 -12.51
CA PHE A 544 -10.73 -3.70 -13.95
C PHE A 544 -11.82 -2.71 -14.38
N LYS A 545 -13.04 -2.84 -13.84
CA LYS A 545 -14.13 -1.88 -14.10
C LYS A 545 -13.76 -0.45 -13.65
N LYS A 546 -13.13 -0.31 -12.47
CA LYS A 546 -12.63 0.98 -11.98
C LYS A 546 -11.57 1.57 -12.90
N ALA A 547 -10.63 0.75 -13.40
CA ALA A 547 -9.61 1.17 -14.34
C ALA A 547 -10.22 1.65 -15.67
N VAL A 548 -11.14 0.88 -16.25
CA VAL A 548 -11.84 1.25 -17.50
C VAL A 548 -12.63 2.55 -17.33
N LYS A 549 -13.37 2.69 -16.21
CA LYS A 549 -14.08 3.94 -15.89
C LYS A 549 -13.12 5.13 -15.82
N TYR A 550 -12.00 4.98 -15.13
CA TYR A 550 -10.99 6.02 -15.06
C TYR A 550 -10.40 6.35 -16.45
N PHE A 551 -10.15 5.36 -17.31
CA PHE A 551 -9.69 5.60 -18.67
C PHE A 551 -10.72 6.38 -19.51
N ALA A 552 -12.00 6.11 -19.32
CA ALA A 552 -13.06 6.90 -19.94
C ALA A 552 -13.07 8.36 -19.45
N GLU A 553 -12.86 8.58 -18.14
CA GLU A 553 -12.80 9.91 -17.52
C GLU A 553 -11.58 10.73 -17.98
N ILE A 554 -10.43 10.09 -18.27
CA ILE A 554 -9.26 10.77 -18.85
C ILE A 554 -9.33 10.96 -20.37
N GLY A 555 -10.42 10.50 -21.02
CA GLY A 555 -10.74 10.85 -22.41
C GLY A 555 -10.88 9.68 -23.40
N PHE A 556 -10.68 8.43 -22.99
CA PHE A 556 -10.83 7.27 -23.87
C PHE A 556 -12.28 6.81 -23.95
N LYS A 557 -13.00 7.25 -24.99
CA LYS A 557 -14.44 6.98 -25.12
C LYS A 557 -14.73 5.78 -26.02
N ILE A 558 -15.73 5.00 -25.64
CA ILE A 558 -16.32 3.95 -26.47
C ILE A 558 -17.49 4.59 -27.25
N GLN A 559 -17.52 4.41 -28.56
CA GLN A 559 -18.61 4.94 -29.40
C GLN A 559 -19.86 4.07 -29.29
N GLU A 560 -20.58 4.15 -28.18
CA GLU A 560 -21.72 3.28 -27.88
C GLU A 560 -22.78 3.20 -28.99
N ARG A 561 -23.04 4.33 -29.68
CA ARG A 561 -24.03 4.41 -30.76
C ARG A 561 -23.63 3.63 -32.02
N GLN A 562 -22.36 3.35 -32.20
CA GLN A 562 -21.82 2.59 -33.34
C GLN A 562 -21.57 1.12 -32.99
N LEU A 563 -21.79 0.72 -31.73
CA LEU A 563 -21.68 -0.67 -31.32
C LEU A 563 -22.89 -1.48 -31.81
N ASP A 564 -22.60 -2.69 -32.30
CA ASP A 564 -23.59 -3.74 -32.43
C ASP A 564 -24.28 -4.02 -31.08
N ASN A 565 -25.57 -4.40 -31.11
CA ASN A 565 -26.35 -4.62 -29.90
C ASN A 565 -25.75 -5.73 -29.02
N ASP A 566 -25.23 -6.82 -29.60
CA ASP A 566 -24.64 -7.93 -28.84
C ASP A 566 -23.34 -7.47 -28.15
N VAL A 567 -22.54 -6.63 -28.82
CA VAL A 567 -21.33 -6.04 -28.23
C VAL A 567 -21.69 -5.11 -27.08
N ARG A 568 -22.70 -4.25 -27.28
CA ARG A 568 -23.19 -3.34 -26.24
C ARG A 568 -23.68 -4.10 -25.01
N ASP A 569 -24.45 -5.17 -25.21
CA ASP A 569 -24.98 -5.99 -24.12
C ASP A 569 -23.87 -6.72 -23.36
N ILE A 570 -22.84 -7.21 -24.04
CA ILE A 570 -21.66 -7.80 -23.40
C ILE A 570 -20.94 -6.77 -22.54
N LEU A 571 -20.66 -5.58 -23.07
CA LEU A 571 -19.98 -4.51 -22.32
C LEU A 571 -20.80 -4.05 -21.10
N LYS A 572 -22.13 -3.95 -21.22
CA LYS A 572 -23.03 -3.64 -20.10
C LYS A 572 -23.03 -4.73 -19.03
N LYS A 573 -23.11 -6.01 -19.42
CA LYS A 573 -23.04 -7.14 -18.48
C LYS A 573 -21.71 -7.17 -17.72
N GLU A 574 -20.63 -6.83 -18.40
CA GLU A 574 -19.31 -6.67 -17.78
C GLU A 574 -19.18 -5.39 -16.95
N GLY A 575 -20.12 -4.44 -17.05
CA GLY A 575 -20.11 -3.15 -16.34
C GLY A 575 -19.00 -2.21 -16.84
N LEU A 576 -18.74 -2.23 -18.15
CA LEU A 576 -17.71 -1.43 -18.81
C LEU A 576 -18.27 -0.18 -19.49
N ILE A 577 -19.58 -0.11 -19.68
CA ILE A 577 -20.36 1.05 -20.16
C ILE A 577 -21.65 1.21 -19.37
#